data_AF-V5GDY9-F1
#
_entry.id   AF-V5GDY9-F1
#
_cell.length_a   1.000
_cell.length_b   1.000
_cell.length_c   1.000
_cell.angle_alpha   90.00
_cell.angle_beta   90.00
_cell.angle_gamma   90.00
#
_symmetry.space_group_name_H-M   'P 1'
#
loop_
_entity.id
_entity.type
_entity.pdbx_description
1 polymer ?
#
loop_
_entity_poly.entity_id
_entity_poly.type
_entity_poly.pdbx_seq_one_letter_code
_entity_poly.pdbx_strand_id
1 'polypeptide(L)'
;KVNQWDLIRQPLFHIYWTECTDVDIYKTFLREDIENWLKELTAKDIQDWLIVVVENYDGKRANKLLPRTTVLDKIRADFAPKQGDRCISVINPGKLESRSADSWRGLVARIRHLLLVSYARAVSRLEDHVRQQRERRNEIGWDFMQYFQLQEELAQVLEMLGLNDEALVQYDELDALFSQFVVNGITSECVNWLHKFQKPLEKWHGLKLGPSKLTNNPSILELRAYLFAKQAHMLLLTNKVWEMAARCLPFLHTCTRELAILEISAPPGAVACWLFLASMEVLQTCDKFN
;
A
#
# COMPACT_ATOMS: atom_id res chain seq x y z
N LYS A 1 -1.74 -15.00 8.81
CA LYS A 1 -0.29 -14.66 8.86
C LYS A 1 -0.19 -13.21 9.33
N VAL A 2 0.63 -12.90 10.34
CA VAL A 2 0.58 -11.62 11.09
C VAL A 2 0.81 -10.37 10.22
N ASN A 3 1.41 -10.48 9.03
CA ASN A 3 1.72 -9.33 8.16
C ASN A 3 1.11 -9.40 6.76
N GLN A 4 0.15 -10.29 6.48
CA GLN A 4 -0.34 -10.56 5.10
C GLN A 4 -0.89 -9.32 4.37
N TRP A 5 -1.28 -8.29 5.11
CA TRP A 5 -1.91 -7.08 4.58
C TRP A 5 -0.94 -5.89 4.42
N ASP A 6 0.29 -6.03 4.92
CA ASP A 6 1.36 -5.02 4.75
C ASP A 6 1.95 -5.12 3.33
N LEU A 7 1.21 -4.59 2.36
CA LEU A 7 1.59 -4.59 0.94
C LEU A 7 2.91 -3.86 0.67
N ILE A 8 3.26 -2.88 1.51
CA ILE A 8 4.44 -2.04 1.34
C ILE A 8 5.72 -2.83 1.64
N ARG A 9 5.67 -3.74 2.63
CA ARG A 9 6.86 -4.48 3.09
C ARG A 9 6.95 -5.91 2.56
N GLN A 10 5.92 -6.39 1.87
CA GLN A 10 5.93 -7.75 1.32
C GLN A 10 6.39 -7.81 -0.14
N PRO A 11 7.27 -8.77 -0.50
CA PRO A 11 7.61 -9.00 -1.90
C PRO A 11 6.39 -9.56 -2.65
N LEU A 12 5.91 -8.82 -3.64
CA LEU A 12 4.74 -9.19 -4.44
C LEU A 12 5.08 -9.92 -5.74
N PHE A 13 6.31 -9.80 -6.24
CA PHE A 13 6.70 -10.33 -7.55
C PHE A 13 8.08 -10.97 -7.49
N HIS A 14 8.19 -12.23 -7.93
CA HIS A 14 9.41 -13.03 -7.80
C HIS A 14 10.01 -13.38 -9.17
N ILE A 15 11.31 -13.16 -9.33
CA ILE A 15 12.00 -13.41 -10.60
C ILE A 15 13.04 -14.51 -10.41
N TYR A 16 12.94 -15.57 -11.19
CA TYR A 16 13.95 -16.63 -11.26
C TYR A 16 14.86 -16.40 -12.46
N TRP A 17 16.16 -16.28 -12.20
CA TRP A 17 17.17 -16.07 -13.23
C TRP A 17 17.96 -17.34 -13.47
N THR A 18 18.14 -17.70 -14.73
CA THR A 18 18.96 -18.85 -15.12
C THR A 18 19.74 -18.58 -16.38
N GLU A 19 20.92 -19.17 -16.48
CA GLU A 19 21.74 -19.18 -17.68
C GLU A 19 21.87 -20.63 -18.14
N CYS A 20 21.13 -21.03 -19.17
CA CYS A 20 21.15 -22.39 -19.67
C CYS A 20 20.86 -22.42 -21.17
N THR A 21 21.82 -22.93 -21.94
CA THR A 21 21.72 -23.04 -23.40
C THR A 21 21.60 -24.48 -23.91
N ASP A 22 21.69 -25.47 -23.01
CA ASP A 22 21.68 -26.90 -23.32
C ASP A 22 20.40 -27.56 -22.80
N VAL A 23 19.67 -28.23 -23.70
CA VAL A 23 18.38 -28.86 -23.40
C VAL A 23 18.53 -30.09 -22.51
N ASP A 24 19.65 -30.79 -22.57
CA ASP A 24 19.87 -31.98 -21.75
C ASP A 24 20.26 -31.58 -20.32
N ILE A 25 21.07 -30.52 -20.15
CA ILE A 25 21.30 -29.89 -18.84
C ILE A 25 19.98 -29.41 -18.23
N TYR A 26 19.10 -28.81 -19.04
CA TYR A 26 17.77 -28.41 -18.59
C TYR A 26 16.97 -29.58 -18.00
N LYS A 27 16.89 -30.70 -18.74
CA LYS A 27 16.11 -31.87 -18.31
C LYS A 27 16.68 -32.53 -17.06
N THR A 28 17.99 -32.56 -16.90
CA THR A 28 18.64 -33.29 -15.81
C THR A 28 18.67 -32.50 -14.50
N PHE A 29 18.80 -31.17 -14.55
CA PHE A 29 18.98 -30.34 -13.34
C PHE A 29 17.98 -29.19 -13.25
N LEU A 30 18.02 -28.26 -14.21
CA LEU A 30 17.31 -26.98 -14.10
C LEU A 30 15.78 -27.11 -14.01
N ARG A 31 15.20 -28.13 -14.64
CA ARG A 31 13.75 -28.40 -14.57
C ARG A 31 13.31 -28.67 -13.12
N GLU A 32 14.06 -29.48 -12.39
CA GLU A 32 13.76 -29.80 -10.99
C GLU A 32 13.93 -28.56 -10.10
N ASP A 33 14.97 -27.77 -10.33
CA ASP A 33 15.21 -26.52 -9.58
C ASP A 33 14.06 -25.51 -9.74
N ILE A 34 13.60 -25.30 -10.97
CA ILE A 34 12.46 -24.41 -11.26
C ILE A 34 11.17 -24.95 -10.62
N GLU A 35 10.94 -26.27 -10.70
CA GLU A 35 9.77 -26.91 -10.11
C GLU A 35 9.73 -26.75 -8.58
N ASN A 36 10.88 -26.93 -7.92
CA ASN A 36 11.01 -26.75 -6.48
C ASN A 36 10.78 -25.30 -6.07
N TRP A 37 11.34 -24.34 -6.81
CA TRP A 37 11.09 -22.92 -6.57
C TRP A 37 9.60 -22.55 -6.72
N LEU A 38 8.92 -23.02 -7.78
CA LEU A 38 7.49 -22.78 -7.98
C LEU A 38 6.63 -23.43 -6.88
N LYS A 39 7.02 -24.62 -6.38
CA LYS A 39 6.36 -25.26 -5.23
C LYS A 39 6.47 -24.39 -3.97
N GLU A 40 7.64 -23.80 -3.71
CA GLU A 40 7.82 -22.88 -2.57
C GLU A 40 6.94 -21.62 -2.67
N LEU A 41 6.83 -21.04 -3.87
CA LEU A 41 5.94 -19.89 -4.10
C LEU A 41 4.48 -20.28 -3.86
N THR A 42 4.06 -21.41 -4.42
CA THR A 42 2.68 -21.92 -4.27
C THR A 42 2.34 -22.20 -2.81
N ALA A 43 3.25 -22.80 -2.03
CA ALA A 43 3.08 -23.03 -0.60
C ALA A 43 2.89 -21.73 0.21
N LYS A 44 3.35 -20.60 -0.33
CA LYS A 44 3.20 -19.27 0.27
C LYS A 44 2.00 -18.50 -0.27
N ASP A 45 1.22 -19.07 -1.19
CA ASP A 45 0.14 -18.42 -1.96
C ASP A 45 0.65 -17.26 -2.84
N ILE A 46 1.85 -17.42 -3.40
CA ILE A 46 2.47 -16.46 -4.32
C ILE A 46 2.27 -16.97 -5.75
N GLN A 47 1.51 -16.21 -6.54
CA GLN A 47 1.20 -16.54 -7.93
C GLN A 47 1.88 -15.60 -8.92
N ASP A 48 2.72 -14.69 -8.45
CA ASP A 48 3.28 -13.58 -9.20
C ASP A 48 4.77 -13.79 -9.41
N TRP A 49 5.11 -14.28 -10.60
CA TRP A 49 6.47 -14.68 -10.92
C TRP A 49 6.85 -14.50 -12.39
N LEU A 50 8.15 -14.48 -12.65
CA LEU A 50 8.75 -14.44 -13.98
C LEU A 50 10.01 -15.30 -14.01
N ILE A 51 10.19 -16.11 -15.06
CA ILE A 51 11.43 -16.84 -15.34
C ILE A 51 12.17 -16.11 -16.45
N VAL A 52 13.43 -15.75 -16.18
CA VAL A 52 14.33 -15.06 -17.10
C VAL A 52 15.49 -15.98 -17.47
N VAL A 53 15.61 -16.28 -18.76
CA VAL A 53 16.72 -17.08 -19.32
C VAL A 53 17.75 -16.15 -19.94
N VAL A 54 18.96 -16.15 -19.40
CA VAL A 54 20.09 -15.41 -19.96
C VAL A 54 20.71 -16.24 -21.07
N GLU A 55 20.71 -15.68 -22.28
CA GLU A 55 21.30 -16.29 -23.47
C GLU A 55 22.64 -15.64 -23.79
N ASN A 56 23.68 -16.47 -23.95
CA ASN A 56 24.94 -16.04 -24.53
C ASN A 56 24.87 -16.19 -26.05
N TYR A 57 24.99 -15.07 -26.77
CA TYR A 57 24.98 -15.09 -28.22
C TYR A 57 26.30 -15.65 -28.77
N ASP A 58 26.25 -16.86 -29.31
CA ASP A 58 27.31 -17.38 -30.18
C ASP A 58 26.89 -17.19 -31.65
N GLY A 59 27.55 -16.26 -32.35
CA GLY A 59 27.26 -15.89 -33.74
C GLY A 59 27.32 -17.04 -34.75
N LYS A 60 27.75 -18.23 -34.31
CA LYS A 60 27.77 -19.47 -35.10
C LYS A 60 26.39 -20.13 -35.29
N ARG A 61 25.35 -19.71 -34.57
CA ARG A 61 24.01 -20.34 -34.65
C ARG A 61 23.16 -19.92 -35.87
N ALA A 62 23.62 -18.98 -36.69
CA ALA A 62 22.86 -18.44 -37.83
C ALA A 62 22.73 -19.40 -39.04
N ASN A 63 23.48 -20.50 -39.09
CA ASN A 63 23.62 -21.36 -40.29
C ASN A 63 22.87 -22.71 -40.24
N LYS A 64 21.86 -22.90 -39.38
CA LYS A 64 21.10 -24.17 -39.33
C LYS A 64 19.67 -24.01 -39.83
N LEU A 65 19.32 -24.80 -40.84
CA LEU A 65 18.05 -24.82 -41.58
C LEU A 65 16.82 -25.31 -40.79
N LEU A 66 16.98 -25.85 -39.57
CA LEU A 66 15.88 -26.39 -38.77
C LEU A 66 15.69 -25.61 -37.47
N PRO A 67 14.45 -25.21 -37.12
CA PRO A 67 14.16 -24.63 -35.81
C PRO A 67 14.43 -25.69 -34.72
N ARG A 68 15.48 -25.49 -33.92
CA ARG A 68 15.71 -26.30 -32.72
C ARG A 68 14.87 -25.73 -31.58
N THR A 69 14.14 -26.60 -30.88
CA THR A 69 13.49 -26.25 -29.61
C THR A 69 14.54 -25.69 -28.65
N THR A 70 14.30 -24.49 -28.15
CA THR A 70 15.20 -23.82 -27.20
C THR A 70 14.90 -24.25 -25.76
N VAL A 71 15.81 -23.97 -24.84
CA VAL A 71 15.57 -24.15 -23.39
C VAL A 71 14.37 -23.31 -22.94
N LEU A 72 14.23 -22.08 -23.47
CA LEU A 72 13.08 -21.22 -23.20
C LEU A 72 11.75 -21.84 -23.66
N ASP A 73 11.72 -22.49 -24.82
CA ASP A 73 10.51 -23.18 -25.31
C ASP A 73 10.12 -24.34 -24.40
N LYS A 74 11.11 -25.07 -23.86
CA LYS A 74 10.88 -26.14 -22.88
C LYS A 74 10.35 -25.59 -21.56
N ILE A 75 10.97 -24.54 -21.02
CA ILE A 75 10.49 -23.87 -19.79
C ILE A 75 9.05 -23.37 -19.97
N ARG A 76 8.73 -22.75 -21.11
CA ARG A 76 7.36 -22.28 -21.42
C ARG A 76 6.36 -23.44 -21.46
N ALA A 77 6.71 -24.53 -22.12
CA ALA A 77 5.83 -25.69 -22.24
C ALA A 77 5.60 -26.37 -20.88
N ASP A 78 6.65 -26.49 -20.07
CA ASP A 78 6.60 -27.19 -18.78
C ASP A 78 5.91 -26.35 -17.69
N PHE A 79 6.16 -25.04 -17.62
CA PHE A 79 5.76 -24.19 -16.49
C PHE A 79 4.76 -23.09 -16.82
N ALA A 80 4.63 -22.71 -18.10
CA ALA A 80 3.81 -21.58 -18.52
C ALA A 80 2.90 -21.86 -19.73
N PRO A 81 2.23 -23.04 -19.82
CA PRO A 81 1.52 -23.47 -21.04
C PRO A 81 0.37 -22.53 -21.45
N LYS A 82 -0.20 -21.79 -20.48
CA LYS A 82 -1.27 -20.81 -20.70
C LYS A 82 -0.84 -19.36 -20.41
N GLN A 83 0.40 -19.16 -19.97
CA GLN A 83 0.94 -17.89 -19.47
C GLN A 83 2.36 -17.66 -19.99
N GLY A 84 2.57 -17.89 -21.29
CA GLY A 84 3.91 -17.85 -21.91
C GLY A 84 4.64 -16.52 -21.76
N ASP A 85 3.93 -15.46 -21.38
CA ASP A 85 4.46 -14.16 -21.00
C ASP A 85 5.24 -14.17 -19.67
N ARG A 86 5.11 -15.22 -18.86
CA ARG A 86 5.90 -15.40 -17.64
C ARG A 86 7.29 -15.99 -17.86
N CYS A 87 7.66 -16.22 -19.11
CA CYS A 87 8.98 -16.72 -19.49
C CYS A 87 9.57 -15.84 -20.60
N ILE A 88 10.75 -15.29 -20.35
CA ILE A 88 11.44 -14.40 -21.30
C ILE A 88 12.94 -14.76 -21.35
N SER A 89 13.58 -14.54 -22.50
CA SER A 89 15.03 -14.55 -22.58
C SER A 89 15.60 -13.15 -22.78
N VAL A 90 16.79 -12.94 -22.22
CA VAL A 90 17.62 -11.74 -22.45
C VAL A 90 18.97 -12.14 -22.98
N ILE A 91 19.50 -11.34 -23.90
CA ILE A 91 20.81 -11.58 -24.48
C ILE A 91 21.85 -10.86 -23.62
N ASN A 92 22.83 -11.62 -23.12
CA ASN A 92 23.93 -11.09 -22.32
C ASN A 92 24.58 -9.89 -23.06
N PRO A 93 24.75 -8.72 -22.41
CA PRO A 93 25.37 -7.54 -23.03
C PRO A 93 26.84 -7.84 -23.39
N GLY A 94 27.04 -8.28 -24.63
CA GLY A 94 28.33 -8.48 -25.30
C GLY A 94 28.36 -7.78 -26.67
N LYS A 95 29.12 -8.32 -27.64
CA LYS A 95 29.48 -7.70 -28.94
C LYS A 95 28.34 -7.26 -29.88
N LEU A 96 27.06 -7.49 -29.55
CA LEU A 96 25.88 -7.12 -30.35
C LEU A 96 24.96 -6.20 -29.55
N GLU A 97 25.36 -4.92 -29.46
CA GLU A 97 24.71 -3.91 -28.62
C GLU A 97 23.22 -3.71 -28.94
N SER A 98 22.82 -3.69 -30.22
CA SER A 98 21.44 -3.40 -30.60
C SER A 98 20.44 -4.50 -30.20
N ARG A 99 20.71 -5.76 -30.55
CA ARG A 99 19.84 -6.91 -30.21
C ARG A 99 19.81 -7.18 -28.71
N SER A 100 20.95 -7.02 -28.03
CA SER A 100 20.95 -7.09 -26.57
C SER A 100 20.04 -6.02 -25.99
N ALA A 101 20.21 -4.76 -26.38
CA ALA A 101 19.37 -3.66 -25.90
C ALA A 101 17.87 -3.87 -26.15
N ASP A 102 17.47 -4.44 -27.29
CA ASP A 102 16.07 -4.81 -27.56
C ASP A 102 15.53 -5.85 -26.56
N SER A 103 16.29 -6.90 -26.29
CA SER A 103 15.87 -7.96 -25.35
C SER A 103 15.72 -7.43 -23.91
N TRP A 104 16.62 -6.55 -23.47
CA TRP A 104 16.55 -5.90 -22.15
C TRP A 104 15.38 -4.91 -22.06
N ARG A 105 15.10 -4.14 -23.12
CA ARG A 105 13.87 -3.32 -23.19
C ARG A 105 12.61 -4.19 -23.07
N GLY A 106 12.60 -5.34 -23.74
CA GLY A 106 11.53 -6.33 -23.63
C GLY A 106 11.34 -6.84 -22.20
N LEU A 107 12.44 -7.13 -21.50
CA LEU A 107 12.41 -7.52 -20.09
C LEU A 107 11.82 -6.42 -19.21
N VAL A 108 12.30 -5.18 -19.35
CA VAL A 108 11.78 -4.03 -18.57
C VAL A 108 10.27 -3.85 -18.81
N ALA A 109 9.84 -3.93 -20.06
CA ALA A 109 8.42 -3.84 -20.41
C ALA A 109 7.60 -4.97 -19.77
N ARG A 110 8.12 -6.20 -19.77
CA ARG A 110 7.45 -7.37 -19.17
C ARG A 110 7.39 -7.28 -17.64
N ILE A 111 8.47 -6.89 -16.98
CA ILE A 111 8.52 -6.67 -15.53
C ILE A 111 7.50 -5.61 -15.15
N ARG A 112 7.48 -4.46 -15.84
CA ARG A 112 6.52 -3.39 -15.57
C ARG A 112 5.07 -3.86 -15.66
N HIS A 113 4.74 -4.63 -16.71
CA HIS A 113 3.39 -5.16 -16.89
C HIS A 113 3.01 -6.14 -15.78
N LEU A 114 3.85 -7.16 -15.53
CA LEU A 114 3.54 -8.19 -14.54
C LEU A 114 3.49 -7.61 -13.13
N LEU A 115 4.40 -6.70 -12.79
CA LEU A 115 4.40 -6.01 -11.50
C LEU A 115 3.11 -5.20 -11.29
N LEU A 116 2.65 -4.47 -12.32
CA LEU A 116 1.37 -3.75 -12.25
C LEU A 116 0.20 -4.71 -11.98
N VAL A 117 0.16 -5.86 -12.68
CA VAL A 117 -0.88 -6.88 -12.48
C VAL A 117 -0.83 -7.47 -11.07
N SER A 118 0.38 -7.75 -10.55
CA SER A 118 0.59 -8.26 -9.20
C SER A 118 0.10 -7.26 -8.14
N TYR A 119 0.48 -5.98 -8.29
CA TYR A 119 0.02 -4.91 -7.40
C TYR A 119 -1.49 -4.72 -7.46
N ALA A 120 -2.09 -4.68 -8.66
CA ALA A 120 -3.55 -4.52 -8.81
C ALA A 120 -4.32 -5.63 -8.08
N ARG A 121 -3.87 -6.89 -8.19
CA ARG A 121 -4.47 -8.00 -7.46
C ARG A 121 -4.29 -7.85 -5.95
N ALA A 122 -3.11 -7.43 -5.51
CA ALA A 122 -2.79 -7.29 -4.11
C ALA A 122 -3.60 -6.17 -3.43
N VAL A 123 -3.73 -5.01 -4.10
CA VAL A 123 -4.59 -3.89 -3.69
C VAL A 123 -6.05 -4.31 -3.62
N SER A 124 -6.58 -4.96 -4.65
CA SER A 124 -7.97 -5.43 -4.67
C SER A 124 -8.28 -6.37 -3.49
N ARG A 125 -7.36 -7.28 -3.14
CA ARG A 125 -7.52 -8.14 -1.95
C ARG A 125 -7.53 -7.33 -0.66
N LEU A 126 -6.68 -6.32 -0.54
CA LEU A 126 -6.63 -5.44 0.64
C LEU A 126 -7.93 -4.62 0.77
N GLU A 127 -8.41 -4.04 -0.33
CA GLU A 127 -9.69 -3.31 -0.37
C GLU A 127 -10.86 -4.20 0.07
N ASP A 128 -10.94 -5.42 -0.46
CA ASP A 128 -11.95 -6.39 -0.06
C ASP A 128 -11.85 -6.74 1.43
N HIS A 129 -10.63 -6.86 1.97
CA HIS A 129 -10.42 -7.13 3.38
C HIS A 129 -10.82 -5.95 4.28
N VAL A 130 -10.45 -4.72 3.91
CA VAL A 130 -10.88 -3.49 4.58
C VAL A 130 -12.41 -3.42 4.61
N ARG A 131 -13.08 -3.68 3.47
CA ARG A 131 -14.54 -3.69 3.39
C ARG A 131 -15.16 -4.72 4.34
N GLN A 132 -14.65 -5.95 4.36
CA GLN A 132 -15.13 -7.00 5.27
C GLN A 132 -14.95 -6.61 6.74
N GLN A 133 -13.83 -6.02 7.12
CA GLN A 133 -13.62 -5.56 8.51
C GLN A 133 -14.56 -4.41 8.89
N ARG A 134 -14.91 -3.53 7.93
CA ARG A 134 -15.87 -2.44 8.15
C ARG A 134 -17.31 -2.94 8.35
N GLU A 135 -17.70 -3.99 7.65
CA GLU A 135 -19.02 -4.62 7.80
C GLU A 135 -19.20 -5.20 9.20
N ARG A 136 -18.11 -5.70 9.80
CA ARG A 136 -18.06 -6.26 11.16
C ARG A 136 -17.95 -5.25 12.29
N ARG A 137 -18.03 -3.94 12.00
CA ARG A 137 -17.80 -2.87 12.99
C ARG A 137 -18.73 -2.87 14.21
N ASN A 138 -19.86 -3.58 14.14
CA ASN A 138 -20.82 -3.71 15.22
C ASN A 138 -20.65 -5.02 16.02
N GLU A 139 -19.69 -5.87 15.65
CA GLU A 139 -19.40 -7.13 16.35
C GLU A 139 -18.64 -6.87 17.66
N ILE A 140 -18.92 -7.68 18.68
CA ILE A 140 -18.22 -7.61 19.96
C ILE A 140 -16.75 -7.96 19.74
N GLY A 141 -15.86 -7.13 20.29
CA GLY A 141 -14.40 -7.31 20.18
C GLY A 141 -13.77 -6.63 18.96
N TRP A 142 -14.58 -6.03 18.09
CA TRP A 142 -14.06 -5.11 17.07
C TRP A 142 -13.41 -3.88 17.74
N ASP A 143 -12.32 -3.38 17.17
CA ASP A 143 -11.57 -2.23 17.70
C ASP A 143 -11.23 -1.24 16.58
N PHE A 144 -11.58 0.03 16.79
CA PHE A 144 -11.38 1.06 15.77
C PHE A 144 -9.91 1.25 15.41
N MET A 145 -8.96 1.19 16.36
CA MET A 145 -7.55 1.44 16.04
C MET A 145 -6.95 0.30 15.21
N GLN A 146 -7.40 -0.94 15.42
CA GLN A 146 -7.02 -2.07 14.55
C GLN A 146 -7.54 -1.88 13.13
N TYR A 147 -8.81 -1.48 12.99
CA TYR A 147 -9.39 -1.18 11.67
C TYR A 147 -8.73 0.04 11.01
N PHE A 148 -8.46 1.09 11.77
CA PHE A 148 -7.79 2.31 11.34
C PHE A 148 -6.44 1.99 10.71
N GLN A 149 -5.61 1.17 11.36
CA GLN A 149 -4.30 0.78 10.82
C GLN A 149 -4.44 0.07 9.46
N LEU A 150 -5.42 -0.82 9.33
CA LEU A 150 -5.66 -1.55 8.10
C LEU A 150 -6.12 -0.64 6.96
N GLN A 151 -7.08 0.26 7.21
CA GLN A 151 -7.56 1.20 6.19
C GLN A 151 -6.51 2.28 5.88
N GLU A 152 -5.70 2.67 6.85
CA GLU A 152 -4.57 3.57 6.64
C GLU A 152 -3.50 2.93 5.74
N GLU A 153 -3.19 1.65 5.90
CA GLU A 153 -2.28 0.94 4.98
C GLU A 153 -2.80 1.01 3.53
N LEU A 154 -4.11 0.84 3.32
CA LEU A 154 -4.71 1.04 2.00
C LEU A 154 -4.54 2.47 1.49
N ALA A 155 -4.80 3.48 2.33
CA ALA A 155 -4.62 4.89 1.97
C ALA A 155 -3.17 5.20 1.58
N GLN A 156 -2.19 4.66 2.31
CA GLN A 156 -0.76 4.82 2.01
C GLN A 156 -0.37 4.15 0.70
N VAL A 157 -0.92 2.98 0.40
CA VAL A 157 -0.69 2.31 -0.89
C VAL A 157 -1.26 3.13 -2.05
N LEU A 158 -2.46 3.71 -1.88
CA LEU A 158 -3.05 4.61 -2.86
C LEU A 158 -2.21 5.88 -3.06
N GLU A 159 -1.72 6.50 -1.97
CA GLU A 159 -0.78 7.63 -2.02
C GLU A 159 0.50 7.26 -2.80
N MET A 160 1.09 6.09 -2.53
CA MET A 160 2.29 5.62 -3.25
C MET A 160 2.06 5.38 -4.75
N LEU A 161 0.82 5.06 -5.14
CA LEU A 161 0.42 4.94 -6.54
C LEU A 161 0.07 6.29 -7.19
N GLY A 162 0.11 7.38 -6.44
CA GLY A 162 -0.26 8.73 -6.88
C GLY A 162 -1.77 8.96 -6.95
N LEU A 163 -2.57 8.05 -6.39
CA LEU A 163 -4.04 8.13 -6.32
C LEU A 163 -4.45 8.92 -5.07
N ASN A 164 -4.08 10.21 -5.05
CA ASN A 164 -4.21 11.07 -3.87
C ASN A 164 -5.67 11.37 -3.51
N ASP A 165 -6.57 11.47 -4.51
CA ASP A 165 -7.98 11.70 -4.27
C ASP A 165 -8.65 10.45 -3.65
N GLU A 166 -8.27 9.25 -4.12
CA GLU A 166 -8.72 7.99 -3.57
C GLU A 166 -8.18 7.76 -2.15
N ALA A 167 -6.93 8.15 -1.89
CA ALA A 167 -6.33 8.12 -0.55
C ALA A 167 -7.04 9.11 0.40
N LEU A 168 -7.38 10.32 -0.08
CA LEU A 168 -8.16 11.29 0.70
C LEU A 168 -9.52 10.72 1.13
N VAL A 169 -10.22 10.03 0.22
CA VAL A 169 -11.49 9.36 0.54
C VAL A 169 -11.33 8.37 1.70
N GLN A 170 -10.24 7.60 1.75
CA GLN A 170 -10.01 6.67 2.87
C GLN A 170 -9.89 7.39 4.22
N TYR A 171 -9.17 8.52 4.26
CA TYR A 171 -9.03 9.31 5.48
C TYR A 171 -10.34 10.01 5.88
N ASP A 172 -11.10 10.52 4.91
CA ASP A 172 -12.44 11.09 5.12
C ASP A 172 -13.42 10.04 5.69
N GLU A 173 -13.38 8.81 5.19
CA GLU A 173 -14.19 7.72 5.72
C GLU A 173 -13.81 7.33 7.15
N LEU A 174 -12.52 7.28 7.48
CA LEU A 174 -12.04 7.03 8.84
C LEU A 174 -12.50 8.12 9.81
N ASP A 175 -12.37 9.38 9.42
CA ASP A 175 -12.78 10.53 10.22
C ASP A 175 -14.29 10.53 10.49
N ALA A 176 -15.10 10.26 9.45
CA ALA A 176 -16.55 10.14 9.56
C ALA A 176 -16.97 8.94 10.43
N LEU A 177 -16.34 7.78 10.25
CA LEU A 177 -16.64 6.57 11.01
C LEU A 177 -16.33 6.75 12.50
N PHE A 178 -15.18 7.34 12.84
CA PHE A 178 -14.84 7.63 14.23
C PHE A 178 -15.86 8.58 14.86
N SER A 179 -16.24 9.66 14.14
CA SER A 179 -17.28 10.60 14.59
C SER A 179 -18.60 9.90 14.88
N GLN A 180 -19.01 8.96 14.01
CA GLN A 180 -20.22 8.17 14.19
C GLN A 180 -20.19 7.34 15.48
N PHE A 181 -19.03 6.75 15.81
CA PHE A 181 -18.86 5.99 17.05
C PHE A 181 -18.85 6.88 18.29
N VAL A 182 -18.23 8.06 18.23
CA VAL A 182 -18.26 9.00 19.36
C VAL A 182 -19.69 9.44 19.67
N VAL A 183 -20.47 9.76 18.64
CA VAL A 183 -21.86 10.24 18.81
C VAL A 183 -22.82 9.13 19.27
N ASN A 184 -22.68 7.90 18.75
CA ASN A 184 -23.66 6.84 18.97
C ASN A 184 -23.20 5.74 19.95
N GLY A 185 -21.90 5.67 20.27
CA GLY A 185 -21.27 4.50 20.87
C GLY A 185 -21.28 4.43 22.39
N ILE A 186 -21.60 5.53 23.09
CA ILE A 186 -21.46 5.63 24.56
C ILE A 186 -22.29 4.58 25.31
N THR A 187 -23.39 4.10 24.72
CA THR A 187 -24.31 3.14 25.35
C THR A 187 -24.21 1.72 24.78
N SER A 188 -23.33 1.47 23.81
CA SER A 188 -23.24 0.17 23.13
C SER A 188 -22.11 -0.68 23.70
N GLU A 189 -22.44 -1.88 24.19
CA GLU A 189 -21.45 -2.88 24.62
C GLU A 189 -20.48 -3.30 23.49
N CYS A 190 -20.86 -3.08 22.22
CA CYS A 190 -20.00 -3.34 21.06
C CYS A 190 -18.88 -2.30 20.89
N VAL A 191 -18.95 -1.15 21.58
CA VAL A 191 -18.03 -0.01 21.40
C VAL A 191 -17.14 0.18 22.64
N ASN A 192 -16.89 -0.91 23.37
CA ASN A 192 -16.05 -0.86 24.58
C ASN A 192 -14.70 -0.21 24.31
N TRP A 193 -14.06 -0.41 23.16
CA TRP A 193 -12.75 0.19 22.84
C TRP A 193 -12.71 1.73 22.93
N LEU A 194 -13.85 2.43 22.84
CA LEU A 194 -13.91 3.89 22.86
C LEU A 194 -13.43 4.49 24.18
N HIS A 195 -13.54 3.76 25.30
CA HIS A 195 -13.04 4.23 26.61
C HIS A 195 -11.54 4.57 26.59
N LYS A 196 -10.77 3.98 25.66
CA LYS A 196 -9.33 4.25 25.51
C LYS A 196 -9.05 5.72 25.18
N PHE A 197 -10.01 6.40 24.58
CA PHE A 197 -9.95 7.81 24.20
C PHE A 197 -10.50 8.76 25.29
N GLN A 198 -11.12 8.23 26.36
CA GLN A 198 -11.69 9.03 27.47
C GLN A 198 -10.67 9.49 28.51
N LYS A 199 -9.38 9.50 28.15
CA LYS A 199 -8.30 9.89 29.06
C LYS A 199 -8.26 11.42 29.21
N PRO A 200 -7.97 11.95 30.42
CA PRO A 200 -7.79 13.38 30.62
C PRO A 200 -6.71 13.96 29.70
N LEU A 201 -6.95 15.18 29.22
CA LEU A 201 -6.04 15.91 28.34
C LEU A 201 -4.99 16.67 29.16
N GLU A 202 -4.01 15.96 29.71
CA GLU A 202 -2.93 16.56 30.51
C GLU A 202 -1.82 17.17 29.66
N LYS A 203 -1.60 16.60 28.47
CA LYS A 203 -0.58 17.04 27.50
C LYS A 203 -1.19 16.96 26.10
N TRP A 204 -0.97 18.00 25.31
CA TRP A 204 -1.41 18.04 23.92
C TRP A 204 -0.33 18.63 23.02
N HIS A 205 -0.16 18.02 21.86
CA HIS A 205 0.66 18.58 20.80
C HIS A 205 -0.21 19.50 19.94
N GLY A 206 0.36 20.61 19.47
CA GLY A 206 -0.28 21.43 18.44
C GLY A 206 -0.45 20.62 17.15
N LEU A 207 -1.50 20.92 16.38
CA LEU A 207 -1.66 20.39 15.03
C LEU A 207 -0.41 20.72 14.20
N LYS A 208 0.06 19.74 13.44
CA LYS A 208 1.14 19.90 12.46
C LYS A 208 0.70 19.23 11.16
N LEU A 209 0.68 19.96 10.05
CA LEU A 209 0.28 19.42 8.75
C LEU A 209 1.43 18.71 8.02
N GLY A 210 2.65 18.82 8.53
CA GLY A 210 3.82 18.10 8.03
C GLY A 210 3.84 16.61 8.41
N PRO A 211 4.93 15.90 8.07
CA PRO A 211 5.07 14.48 8.35
C PRO A 211 4.91 14.16 9.84
N SER A 212 3.87 13.40 10.18
CA SER A 212 3.58 12.94 11.54
C SER A 212 3.48 11.42 11.60
N LYS A 213 3.76 10.85 12.77
CA LYS A 213 3.48 9.44 13.08
C LYS A 213 2.48 9.38 14.22
N LEU A 214 1.47 8.53 14.08
CA LEU A 214 0.53 8.26 15.15
C LEU A 214 1.12 7.22 16.10
N THR A 215 1.00 7.45 17.40
CA THR A 215 1.38 6.45 18.41
C THR A 215 0.36 5.31 18.46
N ASN A 216 0.73 4.14 18.97
CA ASN A 216 -0.20 2.99 19.08
C ASN A 216 -1.43 3.24 19.97
N ASN A 217 -1.33 4.16 20.94
CA ASN A 217 -2.41 4.50 21.86
C ASN A 217 -2.56 6.03 21.94
N PRO A 218 -3.05 6.68 20.87
CA PRO A 218 -3.15 8.14 20.81
C PRO A 218 -4.28 8.65 21.69
N SER A 219 -4.17 9.89 22.15
CA SER A 219 -5.34 10.65 22.64
C SER A 219 -6.30 10.97 21.49
N ILE A 220 -7.54 11.35 21.82
CA ILE A 220 -8.52 11.79 20.81
C ILE A 220 -7.99 12.96 19.96
N LEU A 221 -7.34 13.95 20.59
CA LEU A 221 -6.79 15.08 19.84
C LEU A 221 -5.62 14.68 18.94
N GLU A 222 -4.79 13.72 19.34
CA GLU A 222 -3.70 13.23 18.49
C GLU A 222 -4.23 12.45 17.27
N LEU A 223 -5.25 11.60 17.46
CA LEU A 223 -5.90 10.90 16.36
C LEU A 223 -6.56 11.89 15.38
N ARG A 224 -7.31 12.86 15.90
CA ARG A 224 -7.99 13.89 15.09
C ARG A 224 -7.00 14.78 14.35
N ALA A 225 -5.95 15.25 15.03
CA ALA A 225 -4.90 16.03 14.41
C ALA A 225 -4.19 15.25 13.29
N TYR A 226 -3.94 13.96 13.52
CA TYR A 226 -3.32 13.09 12.53
C TYR A 226 -4.18 12.88 11.28
N LEU A 227 -5.47 12.55 11.46
CA LEU A 227 -6.42 12.39 10.36
C LEU A 227 -6.51 13.68 9.52
N PHE A 228 -6.66 14.84 10.18
CA PHE A 228 -6.72 16.12 9.48
C PHE A 228 -5.40 16.46 8.76
N ALA A 229 -4.25 16.18 9.37
CA ALA A 229 -2.95 16.35 8.72
C ALA A 229 -2.82 15.47 7.45
N LYS A 230 -3.32 14.23 7.49
CA LYS A 230 -3.34 13.35 6.32
C LYS A 230 -4.29 13.84 5.23
N GLN A 231 -5.49 14.28 5.58
CA GLN A 231 -6.43 14.90 4.63
C GLN A 231 -5.82 16.14 3.98
N ALA A 232 -5.23 17.03 4.79
CA ALA A 232 -4.54 18.22 4.31
C ALA A 232 -3.39 17.88 3.37
N HIS A 233 -2.55 16.90 3.71
CA HIS A 233 -1.46 16.44 2.86
C HIS A 233 -1.96 15.97 1.49
N MET A 234 -3.04 15.18 1.42
CA MET A 234 -3.64 14.76 0.14
C MET A 234 -4.18 15.95 -0.67
N LEU A 235 -4.82 16.92 -0.01
CA LEU A 235 -5.34 18.13 -0.64
C LEU A 235 -4.21 19.03 -1.16
N LEU A 236 -3.09 19.13 -0.45
CA LEU A 236 -1.92 19.88 -0.89
C LEU A 236 -1.26 19.22 -2.10
N LEU A 237 -1.13 17.89 -2.11
CA LEU A 237 -0.61 17.13 -3.26
C LEU A 237 -1.49 17.27 -4.51
N THR A 238 -2.78 17.57 -4.36
CA THR A 238 -3.74 17.79 -5.46
C THR A 238 -4.01 19.26 -5.73
N ASN A 239 -3.24 20.17 -5.13
CA ASN A 239 -3.34 21.63 -5.28
C ASN A 239 -4.73 22.21 -4.87
N LYS A 240 -5.39 21.58 -3.89
CA LYS A 240 -6.69 21.97 -3.33
C LYS A 240 -6.52 22.70 -1.98
N VAL A 241 -5.61 23.67 -1.93
CA VAL A 241 -5.27 24.44 -0.70
C VAL A 241 -6.51 25.12 -0.10
N TRP A 242 -7.38 25.66 -0.94
CA TRP A 242 -8.62 26.32 -0.53
C TRP A 242 -9.58 25.36 0.17
N GLU A 243 -9.64 24.09 -0.27
CA GLU A 243 -10.50 23.07 0.32
C GLU A 243 -9.98 22.67 1.69
N MET A 244 -8.66 22.53 1.85
CA MET A 244 -8.03 22.31 3.16
C MET A 244 -8.39 23.45 4.13
N ALA A 245 -8.29 24.70 3.69
CA ALA A 245 -8.65 25.87 4.50
C ALA A 245 -10.14 25.84 4.90
N ALA A 246 -11.03 25.54 3.95
CA ALA A 246 -12.48 25.46 4.19
C ALA A 246 -12.86 24.35 5.18
N ARG A 247 -12.11 23.23 5.19
CA ARG A 247 -12.33 22.09 6.11
C ARG A 247 -11.86 22.37 7.55
N CYS A 248 -11.01 23.37 7.78
CA CYS A 248 -10.45 23.66 9.10
C CYS A 248 -11.50 23.99 10.16
N LEU A 249 -12.40 24.94 9.89
CA LEU A 249 -13.39 25.36 10.89
C LEU A 249 -14.38 24.23 11.27
N PRO A 250 -14.96 23.46 10.33
CA PRO A 250 -15.76 22.28 10.67
C PRO A 250 -14.98 21.24 11.49
N PHE A 251 -13.71 20.97 11.15
CA PHE A 251 -12.85 20.06 11.90
C PHE A 251 -12.68 20.50 13.37
N LEU A 252 -12.39 21.77 13.60
CA LEU A 252 -12.20 22.35 14.94
C LEU A 252 -13.47 22.28 15.79
N HIS A 253 -14.63 22.55 15.20
CA HIS A 253 -15.92 22.39 15.88
C HIS A 253 -16.23 20.94 16.23
N THR A 254 -15.98 20.00 15.30
CA THR A 254 -16.16 18.57 15.55
C THR A 254 -15.30 18.08 16.71
N CYS A 255 -14.01 18.44 16.74
CA CYS A 255 -13.12 18.10 17.86
C CYS A 255 -13.65 18.61 19.20
N THR A 256 -14.09 19.87 19.25
CA THR A 256 -14.63 20.48 20.48
C THR A 256 -15.87 19.74 20.97
N ARG A 257 -16.79 19.42 20.06
CA ARG A 257 -18.03 18.69 20.37
C ARG A 257 -17.73 17.30 20.92
N GLU A 258 -16.77 16.60 20.32
CA GLU A 258 -16.45 15.22 20.70
C GLU A 258 -15.72 15.12 22.03
N LEU A 259 -14.84 16.09 22.34
CA LEU A 259 -14.27 16.22 23.68
C LEU A 259 -15.36 16.37 24.74
N ALA A 260 -16.42 17.13 24.45
CA ALA A 260 -17.55 17.29 25.35
C ALA A 260 -18.39 16.01 25.47
N ILE A 261 -18.68 15.34 24.35
CA ILE A 261 -19.45 14.08 24.31
C ILE A 261 -18.74 12.97 25.10
N LEU A 262 -17.42 12.88 24.99
CA LEU A 262 -16.62 11.89 25.71
C LEU A 262 -16.27 12.30 27.14
N GLU A 263 -16.72 13.48 27.59
CA GLU A 263 -16.47 14.03 28.93
C GLU A 263 -14.97 14.15 29.26
N ILE A 264 -14.15 14.55 28.28
CA ILE A 264 -12.71 14.70 28.46
C ILE A 264 -12.40 15.89 29.37
N SER A 265 -11.81 15.61 30.53
CA SER A 265 -11.27 16.65 31.41
C SER A 265 -10.01 17.27 30.81
N ALA A 266 -9.94 18.60 30.79
CA ALA A 266 -8.79 19.36 30.31
C ALA A 266 -8.54 20.59 31.19
N PRO A 267 -7.28 21.05 31.33
CA PRO A 267 -6.97 22.29 32.04
C PRO A 267 -7.74 23.50 31.43
N PRO A 268 -8.11 24.50 32.25
CA PRO A 268 -8.76 25.70 31.75
C PRO A 268 -7.96 26.36 30.61
N GLY A 269 -8.62 26.64 29.49
CA GLY A 269 -8.00 27.24 28.31
C GLY A 269 -7.22 26.29 27.40
N ALA A 270 -7.02 25.01 27.78
CA ALA A 270 -6.30 24.03 26.96
C ALA A 270 -6.89 23.86 25.56
N VAL A 271 -8.21 23.61 25.49
CA VAL A 271 -8.93 23.43 24.22
C VAL A 271 -8.86 24.70 23.38
N ALA A 272 -9.13 25.88 23.96
CA ALA A 272 -9.07 27.15 23.25
C ALA A 272 -7.66 27.44 22.68
N CYS A 273 -6.61 27.15 23.46
CA CYS A 273 -5.23 27.27 23.02
C CYS A 273 -4.94 26.34 21.83
N TRP A 274 -5.37 25.08 21.92
CA TRP A 274 -5.19 24.11 20.84
C TRP A 274 -5.91 24.53 19.55
N LEU A 275 -7.17 25.00 19.65
CA LEU A 275 -7.95 25.50 18.50
C LEU A 275 -7.27 26.69 17.81
N PHE A 276 -6.73 27.63 18.61
CA PHE A 276 -5.98 28.77 18.10
C PHE A 276 -4.71 28.31 17.36
N LEU A 277 -3.91 27.44 17.96
CA LEU A 277 -2.68 26.91 17.34
C LEU A 277 -2.98 26.14 16.05
N ALA A 278 -4.05 25.34 16.02
CA ALA A 278 -4.46 24.61 14.83
C ALA A 278 -4.89 25.56 13.70
N SER A 279 -5.62 26.62 14.02
CA SER A 279 -6.01 27.66 13.04
C SER A 279 -4.78 28.35 12.46
N MET A 280 -3.79 28.67 13.31
CA MET A 280 -2.53 29.29 12.89
C MET A 280 -1.70 28.37 11.98
N GLU A 281 -1.60 27.07 12.29
CA GLU A 281 -0.89 26.09 11.45
C GLU A 281 -1.51 25.99 10.04
N VAL A 282 -2.85 25.96 9.95
CA VAL A 282 -3.56 25.93 8.66
C VAL A 282 -3.31 27.22 7.89
N LEU A 283 -3.45 28.38 8.54
CA LEU A 283 -3.21 29.68 7.91
C LEU A 283 -1.78 29.80 7.37
N GLN A 284 -0.78 29.45 8.18
CA GLN A 284 0.63 29.46 7.78
C GLN A 284 0.92 28.50 6.63
N THR A 285 0.22 27.37 6.58
CA THR A 285 0.31 26.44 5.46
C THR A 285 -0.31 27.04 4.20
N CYS A 286 -1.50 27.65 4.29
CA CYS A 286 -2.09 28.36 3.15
C CYS A 286 -1.15 29.43 2.59
N ASP A 287 -0.50 30.22 3.45
CA ASP A 287 0.44 31.27 3.02
C ASP A 287 1.68 30.72 2.31
N LYS A 288 2.12 29.48 2.61
CA LYS A 288 3.25 28.83 1.94
C LYS A 288 2.93 28.27 0.56
N PHE A 289 1.66 27.95 0.32
CA PHE A 289 1.18 27.31 -0.92
C PHE A 289 0.39 28.28 -1.83
N ASN A 290 0.24 29.54 -1.42
CA ASN A 290 -0.16 30.67 -2.27
C ASN A 290 1.01 31.14 -3.14
#